data_AF-A0A7C4I373-F1
#
_entry.id   AF-A0A7C4I373-F1
#
_cell.length_a   1.000
_cell.length_b   1.000
_cell.length_c   1.000
_cell.angle_alpha   90.00
_cell.angle_beta   90.00
_cell.angle_gamma   90.00
#
_symmetry.space_group_name_H-M   'P 1'
#
loop_
_entity.id
_entity.type
_entity.pdbx_description
1 polymer ?
#
loop_
_entity_poly.entity_id
_entity_poly.type
_entity_poly.pdbx_seq_one_letter_code
_entity_poly.pdbx_strand_id
1 'polypeptide(L)'
;MKDLDYSSGSFIRRIRGRIISASIITIILFILLYFSSTIPISEEEAKILMEEAKKILSEKYGVLDIFIHNFMIALLMFLPIIGIIIGGYAIYTTGKLIGVLANTYGIPSSILIISTIITLYGLIEFLAYGIAFSENIFLTKSIISRRLKREGKLTIISIALTALLLLIAATIEYALIIFIEKMLPESMREIISQLI
;
A
#
# COMPACT_ATOMS: atom_id res chain seq x y z
N MET A 1 -15.04 12.39 -38.32
CA MET A 1 -15.21 11.00 -37.82
C MET A 1 -13.86 10.31 -37.57
N LYS A 2 -12.87 10.37 -38.49
CA LYS A 2 -11.52 9.79 -38.29
C LYS A 2 -10.72 10.36 -37.10
N ASP A 3 -10.84 11.66 -36.78
CA ASP A 3 -10.08 12.28 -35.68
C ASP A 3 -10.59 11.91 -34.28
N LEU A 4 -11.90 11.62 -34.15
CA LEU A 4 -12.50 11.14 -32.90
C LEU A 4 -12.07 9.70 -32.59
N ASP A 5 -11.93 8.88 -33.62
CA ASP A 5 -11.50 7.47 -33.53
C ASP A 5 -9.99 7.33 -33.26
N TYR A 6 -9.17 8.21 -33.83
CA TYR A 6 -7.73 8.27 -33.54
C TYR A 6 -7.45 8.74 -32.09
N SER A 7 -8.22 9.73 -31.62
CA SER A 7 -8.14 10.25 -30.25
C SER A 7 -8.54 9.17 -29.23
N SER A 8 -9.66 8.46 -29.44
CA SER A 8 -10.14 7.40 -28.56
C SER A 8 -9.16 6.22 -28.48
N GLY A 9 -8.60 5.79 -29.62
CA GLY A 9 -7.58 4.74 -29.67
C GLY A 9 -6.31 5.10 -28.90
N SER A 10 -5.86 6.36 -28.99
CA SER A 10 -4.70 6.84 -28.24
C SER A 10 -4.96 6.89 -26.72
N PHE A 11 -6.19 7.19 -26.30
CA PHE A 11 -6.61 7.24 -24.91
C PHE A 11 -6.72 5.84 -24.29
N ILE A 12 -7.38 4.91 -24.97
CA ILE A 12 -7.50 3.50 -24.54
C ILE A 12 -6.13 2.86 -24.39
N ARG A 13 -5.22 3.09 -25.33
CA ARG A 13 -3.85 2.57 -25.26
C ARG A 13 -3.10 3.07 -24.02
N ARG A 14 -3.31 4.33 -23.61
CA ARG A 14 -2.70 4.90 -22.40
C ARG A 14 -3.28 4.28 -21.13
N ILE A 15 -4.60 4.15 -21.04
CA ILE A 15 -5.25 3.45 -19.92
C ILE A 15 -4.74 2.03 -19.80
N ARG A 16 -4.71 1.28 -20.92
CA ARG A 16 -4.19 -0.09 -20.94
C ARG A 16 -2.75 -0.17 -20.44
N GLY A 17 -1.89 0.77 -20.86
CA GLY A 17 -0.52 0.85 -20.40
C GLY A 17 -0.41 1.09 -18.89
N ARG A 18 -1.30 1.93 -18.33
CA ARG A 18 -1.38 2.20 -16.89
C ARG A 18 -1.84 0.98 -16.11
N ILE A 19 -2.88 0.29 -16.58
CA ILE A 19 -3.38 -0.94 -15.94
C ILE A 19 -2.29 -2.01 -15.91
N ILE A 20 -1.66 -2.30 -17.05
CA ILE A 20 -0.57 -3.29 -17.13
C ILE A 20 0.58 -2.91 -16.20
N SER A 21 0.99 -1.64 -16.22
CA SER A 21 2.04 -1.14 -15.35
C SER A 21 1.67 -1.27 -13.88
N ALA A 22 0.44 -0.92 -13.48
CA ALA A 22 -0.04 -1.03 -12.10
C ALA A 22 -0.06 -2.48 -11.64
N SER A 23 -0.53 -3.42 -12.47
CA SER A 23 -0.52 -4.86 -12.14
C SER A 23 0.90 -5.40 -11.94
N ILE A 24 1.83 -5.07 -12.85
CA ILE A 24 3.23 -5.49 -12.73
C ILE A 24 3.86 -4.91 -11.46
N ILE A 25 3.62 -3.63 -11.19
CA ILE A 25 4.17 -2.97 -10.01
C ILE A 25 3.59 -3.59 -8.75
N THR A 26 2.28 -3.85 -8.68
CA THR A 26 1.64 -4.53 -7.54
C THR A 26 2.36 -5.83 -7.20
N ILE A 27 2.67 -6.66 -8.21
CA ILE A 27 3.43 -7.90 -8.02
C ILE A 27 4.84 -7.60 -7.48
N ILE A 28 5.53 -6.60 -8.03
CA ILE A 28 6.85 -6.18 -7.55
C ILE A 28 6.80 -5.70 -6.10
N LEU A 29 5.76 -4.98 -5.70
CA LEU A 29 5.59 -4.51 -4.33
C LEU A 29 5.41 -5.69 -3.35
N PHE A 30 4.63 -6.72 -3.71
CA PHE A 30 4.52 -7.93 -2.90
C PHE A 30 5.84 -8.71 -2.82
N ILE A 31 6.60 -8.77 -3.91
CA ILE A 31 7.94 -9.37 -3.92
C ILE A 31 8.87 -8.59 -2.98
N LEU A 32 8.87 -7.27 -3.06
CA LEU A 32 9.65 -6.40 -2.18
C LEU A 32 9.25 -6.59 -0.72
N LEU A 33 7.94 -6.65 -0.42
CA LEU A 33 7.41 -6.91 0.91
C LEU A 33 7.95 -8.24 1.46
N TYR A 34 7.88 -9.31 0.66
CA TYR A 34 8.36 -10.64 1.04
C TYR A 34 9.86 -10.64 1.34
N PHE A 35 10.70 -10.16 0.41
CA PHE A 35 12.14 -10.14 0.64
C PHE A 35 12.50 -9.29 1.85
N SER A 36 11.87 -8.13 2.01
CA SER A 36 12.11 -7.26 3.17
C SER A 36 11.75 -7.93 4.50
N SER A 37 10.74 -8.81 4.52
CA SER A 37 10.35 -9.60 5.71
C SER A 37 11.29 -10.73 6.08
N THR A 38 12.26 -11.05 5.22
CA THR A 38 13.27 -12.08 5.45
C THR A 38 14.63 -11.51 5.84
N ILE A 39 14.78 -10.19 5.82
CA ILE A 39 16.03 -9.54 6.20
C ILE A 39 16.21 -9.67 7.72
N PRO A 40 17.34 -10.24 8.18
CA PRO A 40 17.67 -10.25 9.60
C PRO A 40 17.84 -8.82 10.11
N ILE A 41 17.26 -8.54 11.28
CA ILE A 41 17.33 -7.24 11.95
C ILE A 41 17.83 -7.43 13.38
N SER A 42 18.44 -6.39 13.94
CA SER A 42 18.89 -6.41 15.33
C SER A 42 17.71 -6.35 16.31
N GLU A 43 17.91 -6.78 17.56
CA GLU A 43 16.88 -6.63 18.60
C GLU A 43 16.48 -5.18 18.82
N GLU A 44 17.43 -4.26 18.75
CA GLU A 44 17.19 -2.82 18.91
C GLU A 44 16.31 -2.28 17.78
N GLU A 45 16.63 -2.64 16.53
CA GLU A 45 15.82 -2.27 15.37
C GLU A 45 14.42 -2.89 15.42
N ALA A 46 14.30 -4.14 15.88
CA ALA A 46 13.01 -4.80 16.06
C ALA A 46 12.15 -4.06 17.11
N LYS A 47 12.74 -3.62 18.22
CA LYS A 47 12.04 -2.82 19.25
C LYS A 47 11.54 -1.51 18.67
N ILE A 48 12.39 -0.76 17.96
CA ILE A 48 12.01 0.50 17.32
C ILE A 48 10.84 0.29 16.35
N LEU A 49 10.93 -0.71 15.47
CA LEU A 49 9.85 -1.04 14.53
C LEU A 49 8.54 -1.40 15.23
N MET A 50 8.61 -2.17 16.32
CA MET A 50 7.42 -2.51 17.11
C MET A 50 6.83 -1.29 17.81
N GLU A 51 7.65 -0.41 18.39
CA GLU A 51 7.17 0.81 19.03
C GLU A 51 6.52 1.77 18.02
N GLU A 52 7.11 1.94 16.84
CA GLU A 52 6.51 2.70 15.74
C GLU A 52 5.19 2.09 15.30
N ALA A 53 5.13 0.77 15.15
CA ALA A 53 3.89 0.06 14.80
C ALA A 53 2.82 0.23 15.87
N LYS A 54 3.16 0.08 17.16
CA LYS A 54 2.22 0.29 18.26
C LYS A 54 1.70 1.72 18.28
N LYS A 55 2.58 2.72 18.16
CA LYS A 55 2.18 4.13 18.10
C LYS A 55 1.23 4.39 16.94
N ILE A 56 1.53 3.82 15.78
CA ILE A 56 0.66 3.88 14.61
C ILE A 56 -0.70 3.24 14.90
N LEU A 57 -0.75 2.08 15.55
CA LEU A 57 -2.00 1.36 15.83
C LEU A 57 -2.82 2.00 16.97
N SER A 58 -2.15 2.54 17.99
CA SER A 58 -2.79 3.20 19.13
C SER A 58 -3.37 4.57 18.79
N GLU A 59 -2.68 5.33 17.94
CA GLU A 59 -3.16 6.62 17.45
C GLU A 59 -4.25 6.45 16.36
N LYS A 60 -4.31 5.30 15.67
CA LYS A 60 -5.24 5.05 14.55
C LYS A 60 -6.34 4.08 14.92
N TYR A 61 -7.32 4.56 15.66
CA TYR A 61 -8.47 3.76 16.05
C TYR A 61 -9.71 4.10 15.21
N GLY A 62 -9.69 3.71 13.92
CA GLY A 62 -10.82 3.93 13.02
C GLY A 62 -10.52 3.75 11.55
N VAL A 63 -11.58 3.55 10.75
CA VAL A 63 -11.48 3.45 9.27
C VAL A 63 -10.82 4.69 8.67
N LEU A 64 -11.16 5.89 9.15
CA LEU A 64 -10.63 7.14 8.61
C LEU A 64 -9.13 7.29 8.88
N ASP A 65 -8.65 6.87 10.05
CA ASP A 65 -7.23 7.00 10.41
C ASP A 65 -6.35 6.05 9.58
N ILE A 66 -6.82 4.81 9.42
CA ILE A 66 -6.19 3.81 8.53
C ILE A 66 -6.16 4.33 7.09
N PHE A 67 -7.30 4.84 6.61
CA PHE A 67 -7.40 5.42 5.27
C PHE A 67 -6.45 6.60 5.08
N ILE A 68 -6.46 7.59 5.98
CA ILE A 68 -5.64 8.80 5.87
C ILE A 68 -4.16 8.43 5.83
N HIS A 69 -3.72 7.50 6.69
CA HIS A 69 -2.34 7.06 6.71
C HIS A 69 -1.88 6.48 5.37
N ASN A 70 -2.61 5.47 4.87
CA ASN A 70 -2.27 4.82 3.61
C ASN A 70 -2.42 5.77 2.42
N PHE A 71 -3.42 6.67 2.46
CA PHE A 71 -3.61 7.65 1.40
C PHE A 71 -2.52 8.72 1.37
N MET A 72 -2.01 9.17 2.52
CA MET A 72 -0.85 10.07 2.58
C MET A 72 0.39 9.41 1.97
N ILE A 73 0.65 8.15 2.29
CA ILE A 73 1.75 7.38 1.69
C ILE A 73 1.54 7.27 0.16
N ALA A 74 0.33 6.92 -0.28
CA ALA A 74 0.02 6.81 -1.69
C ALA A 74 0.21 8.14 -2.44
N LEU A 75 -0.24 9.27 -1.88
CA LEU A 75 -0.04 10.60 -2.47
C LEU A 75 1.44 10.92 -2.69
N LEU A 76 2.31 10.54 -1.75
CA LEU A 76 3.75 10.68 -1.92
C LEU A 76 4.28 9.80 -3.06
N MET A 77 3.71 8.61 -3.26
CA MET A 77 4.08 7.72 -4.38
C MET A 77 3.77 8.33 -5.76
N PHE A 78 2.79 9.22 -5.89
CA PHE A 78 2.52 9.93 -7.15
C PHE A 78 3.63 10.93 -7.53
N LEU A 79 4.48 11.37 -6.59
CA LEU A 79 5.50 12.39 -6.83
C LEU A 79 6.58 11.87 -7.80
N PRO A 80 6.76 12.47 -8.98
CA PRO A 80 7.71 11.99 -9.99
C PRO A 80 9.11 11.72 -9.44
N ILE A 81 9.67 10.55 -9.74
CA ILE A 81 11.00 10.09 -9.30
C ILE A 81 11.06 9.82 -7.78
N ILE A 82 10.86 10.84 -6.94
CA ILE A 82 11.03 10.76 -5.48
C ILE A 82 10.01 9.82 -4.82
N GLY A 83 8.79 9.75 -5.34
CA GLY A 83 7.74 8.88 -4.84
C GLY A 83 8.08 7.40 -4.91
N ILE A 84 8.95 7.00 -5.85
CA ILE A 84 9.45 5.63 -5.94
C ILE A 84 10.29 5.27 -4.71
N ILE A 85 11.15 6.20 -4.29
CA ILE A 85 12.04 6.01 -3.14
C ILE A 85 11.21 5.96 -1.85
N ILE A 86 10.30 6.93 -1.67
CA ILE A 86 9.44 7.02 -0.49
C ILE A 86 8.54 5.78 -0.38
N GLY A 87 7.85 5.42 -1.46
CA GLY A 87 6.97 4.26 -1.47
C GLY A 87 7.73 2.95 -1.28
N GLY A 88 8.89 2.80 -1.92
CA GLY A 88 9.74 1.63 -1.75
C GLY A 88 10.20 1.47 -0.30
N TYR A 89 10.57 2.58 0.35
CA TYR A 89 10.94 2.58 1.77
C TYR A 89 9.76 2.23 2.69
N ALA A 90 8.56 2.72 2.39
CA ALA A 90 7.35 2.35 3.13
C ALA A 90 7.07 0.83 3.04
N ILE A 91 7.12 0.25 1.84
CA ILE A 91 6.92 -1.20 1.66
C ILE A 91 8.06 -2.02 2.31
N TYR A 92 9.29 -1.53 2.24
CA TYR A 92 10.45 -2.14 2.89
C TYR A 92 10.29 -2.19 4.41
N THR A 93 9.90 -1.08 5.04
CA THR A 93 9.69 -1.01 6.49
C THR A 93 8.50 -1.87 6.94
N THR A 94 7.39 -1.87 6.21
CA THR A 94 6.26 -2.79 6.45
C THR A 94 6.71 -4.25 6.36
N GLY A 95 7.53 -4.60 5.36
CA GLY A 95 8.07 -5.95 5.21
C GLY A 95 8.91 -6.35 6.41
N LYS A 96 9.84 -5.49 6.87
CA LYS A 96 10.62 -5.76 8.08
C LYS A 96 9.74 -5.95 9.32
N LEU A 97 8.70 -5.12 9.48
CA LEU A 97 7.75 -5.27 10.58
C LEU A 97 7.03 -6.63 10.53
N ILE A 98 6.62 -7.09 9.34
CA ILE A 98 6.08 -8.45 9.16
C ILE A 98 7.10 -9.50 9.60
N GLY A 99 8.39 -9.32 9.27
CA GLY A 99 9.48 -10.20 9.73
C GLY A 99 9.63 -10.24 11.25
N VAL A 100 9.52 -9.09 11.93
CA VAL A 100 9.50 -9.01 13.40
C VAL A 100 8.34 -9.80 13.97
N LEU A 101 7.12 -9.59 13.45
CA LEU A 101 5.91 -10.25 13.91
C LEU A 101 5.97 -11.76 13.68
N ALA A 102 6.44 -12.17 12.50
CA ALA A 102 6.68 -13.57 12.14
C ALA A 102 7.59 -14.26 13.15
N ASN A 103 8.73 -13.64 13.48
CA ASN A 103 9.64 -14.18 14.48
C ASN A 103 9.03 -14.21 15.89
N THR A 104 8.30 -13.16 16.28
CA THR A 104 7.66 -13.04 17.60
C THR A 104 6.61 -14.11 17.84
N TYR A 105 5.79 -14.41 16.83
CA TYR A 105 4.71 -15.41 16.92
C TYR A 105 5.13 -16.81 16.49
N GLY A 106 6.37 -17.01 16.04
CA GLY A 106 6.85 -18.30 15.52
C GLY A 106 6.13 -18.74 14.23
N ILE A 107 5.69 -17.79 13.41
CA ILE A 107 4.94 -18.03 12.17
C ILE A 107 5.79 -17.56 10.97
N PRO A 108 5.89 -18.32 9.87
CA PRO A 108 6.58 -17.86 8.67
C PRO A 108 6.01 -16.55 8.11
N SER A 109 6.89 -15.61 7.69
CA SER A 109 6.48 -14.32 7.10
C SER A 109 5.57 -14.49 5.88
N SER A 110 5.76 -15.58 5.11
CA SER A 110 4.89 -15.91 3.97
C SER A 110 3.43 -16.12 4.38
N ILE A 111 3.17 -16.71 5.55
CA ILE A 111 1.80 -16.92 6.05
C ILE A 111 1.16 -15.58 6.40
N LEU A 112 1.91 -14.69 7.05
CA LEU A 112 1.41 -13.34 7.37
C LEU A 112 1.13 -12.52 6.11
N ILE A 113 1.98 -12.62 5.08
CA ILE A 113 1.74 -11.91 3.80
C ILE A 113 0.56 -12.53 3.05
N ILE A 114 0.45 -13.85 3.01
CA ILE A 114 -0.67 -14.53 2.37
C ILE A 114 -1.98 -14.20 3.07
N SER A 115 -1.99 -14.04 4.40
CA SER A 115 -3.19 -13.65 5.13
C SER A 115 -3.70 -12.28 4.71
N THR A 116 -2.83 -11.30 4.45
CA THR A 116 -3.25 -9.96 3.95
C THR A 116 -3.87 -10.01 2.55
N ILE A 117 -3.44 -10.97 1.73
CA ILE A 117 -4.01 -11.21 0.39
C ILE A 117 -5.37 -11.91 0.52
N ILE A 118 -5.47 -12.97 1.33
CA ILE A 118 -6.70 -13.76 1.52
C ILE A 118 -7.80 -12.91 2.14
N THR A 119 -7.45 -12.05 3.09
CA THR A 119 -8.36 -11.10 3.73
C THR A 119 -8.69 -9.88 2.87
N LEU A 120 -8.17 -9.83 1.64
CA LEU A 120 -8.41 -8.83 0.59
C LEU A 120 -7.95 -7.39 0.88
N TYR A 121 -7.83 -6.95 2.13
CA TYR A 121 -7.41 -5.58 2.42
C TYR A 121 -6.01 -5.29 1.85
N GLY A 122 -5.05 -6.19 2.07
CA GLY A 122 -3.67 -6.03 1.58
C GLY A 122 -3.59 -6.09 0.06
N LEU A 123 -4.40 -6.93 -0.59
CA LEU A 123 -4.48 -6.98 -2.05
C LEU A 123 -4.99 -5.66 -2.63
N ILE A 124 -6.08 -5.12 -2.07
CA ILE A 124 -6.68 -3.86 -2.53
C ILE A 124 -5.74 -2.67 -2.28
N GLU A 125 -5.09 -2.64 -1.11
CA GLU A 125 -4.09 -1.62 -0.78
C GLU A 125 -2.92 -1.63 -1.77
N PHE A 126 -2.33 -2.80 -2.03
CA PHE A 126 -1.18 -2.90 -2.93
C PHE A 126 -1.56 -2.62 -4.39
N LEU A 127 -2.80 -2.91 -4.80
CA LEU A 127 -3.34 -2.47 -6.09
C LEU A 127 -3.42 -0.94 -6.17
N ALA A 128 -3.86 -0.28 -5.10
CA ALA A 128 -3.93 1.17 -5.01
C ALA A 128 -2.52 1.82 -5.09
N TYR A 129 -1.53 1.22 -4.43
CA TYR A 129 -0.12 1.62 -4.56
C TYR A 129 0.44 1.35 -5.95
N GLY A 130 0.11 0.21 -6.56
CA GLY A 130 0.46 -0.09 -7.95
C GLY A 130 -0.02 0.99 -8.93
N ILE A 131 -1.23 1.51 -8.74
CA ILE A 131 -1.77 2.64 -9.52
C ILE A 131 -0.95 3.92 -9.28
N ALA A 132 -0.64 4.25 -8.03
CA ALA A 132 0.12 5.45 -7.68
C ALA A 132 1.53 5.42 -8.29
N PHE A 133 2.25 4.31 -8.17
CA PHE A 133 3.55 4.09 -8.81
C PHE A 133 3.46 4.06 -10.34
N SER A 134 2.41 3.49 -10.91
CA SER A 134 2.21 3.56 -12.36
C SER A 134 2.11 5.01 -12.80
N GLU A 135 1.28 5.82 -12.12
CA GLU A 135 1.15 7.25 -12.40
C GLU A 135 2.47 8.00 -12.24
N ASN A 136 3.29 7.67 -11.24
CA ASN A 136 4.64 8.20 -11.11
C ASN A 136 5.45 8.04 -12.41
N ILE A 137 5.47 6.84 -13.00
CA ILE A 137 6.21 6.55 -14.23
C ILE A 137 5.70 7.38 -15.40
N PHE A 138 4.38 7.47 -15.57
CA PHE A 138 3.78 8.25 -16.67
C PHE A 138 3.97 9.75 -16.48
N LEU A 139 3.80 10.27 -15.27
CA LEU A 139 4.07 11.66 -14.93
C LEU A 139 5.53 12.01 -15.17
N THR A 140 6.47 11.20 -14.68
CA THR A 140 7.91 11.36 -14.91
C THR A 140 8.22 11.41 -16.41
N LYS A 141 7.71 10.46 -17.20
CA LYS A 141 7.87 10.46 -18.67
C LYS A 141 7.27 11.71 -19.32
N SER A 142 6.13 12.20 -18.84
CA SER A 142 5.47 13.39 -19.38
C SER A 142 6.22 14.69 -19.06
N ILE A 143 6.88 14.76 -17.90
CA ILE A 143 7.76 15.88 -17.52
C ILE A 143 8.96 15.91 -18.46
N ILE A 144 9.66 14.78 -18.59
CA ILE A 144 10.85 14.65 -19.44
C ILE A 144 10.51 14.99 -20.90
N SER A 145 9.37 14.52 -21.39
CA SER A 145 8.91 14.77 -22.77
C SER A 145 8.17 16.11 -22.97
N ARG A 146 8.05 16.95 -21.93
CA ARG A 146 7.34 18.24 -21.96
C ARG A 146 5.88 18.16 -22.42
N ARG A 147 5.17 17.08 -22.08
CA ARG A 147 3.78 16.78 -22.48
C ARG A 147 2.79 16.74 -21.31
N LEU A 148 3.10 17.40 -20.20
CA LEU A 148 2.36 17.35 -18.93
C LEU A 148 0.84 17.60 -19.04
N LYS A 149 0.44 18.56 -19.90
CA LYS A 149 -0.96 18.95 -20.10
C LYS A 149 -1.86 17.78 -20.52
N ARG A 150 -1.28 16.70 -21.06
CA ARG A 150 -2.01 15.51 -21.50
C ARG A 150 -2.25 14.48 -20.39
N GLU A 151 -1.55 14.57 -19.26
CA GLU A 151 -1.61 13.60 -18.16
C GLU A 151 -2.57 14.00 -17.02
N GLY A 152 -2.77 15.31 -16.78
CA GLY A 152 -3.48 15.79 -15.59
C GLY A 152 -4.85 15.17 -15.32
N LYS A 153 -5.68 14.98 -16.36
CA LYS A 153 -6.99 14.33 -16.21
C LYS A 153 -6.87 12.88 -15.74
N LEU A 154 -5.96 12.10 -16.32
CA LEU A 154 -5.76 10.70 -15.94
C LEU A 154 -5.17 10.60 -14.54
N THR A 155 -4.24 11.47 -14.18
CA THR A 155 -3.66 11.50 -12.83
C THR A 155 -4.71 11.81 -11.77
N ILE A 156 -5.60 12.77 -11.98
CA ILE A 156 -6.71 13.06 -11.05
C ILE A 156 -7.64 11.85 -10.89
N ILE A 157 -7.99 11.20 -12.01
CA ILE A 157 -8.82 9.99 -11.99
C ILE A 157 -8.11 8.88 -11.20
N SER A 158 -6.81 8.70 -11.40
CA SER A 158 -6.03 7.69 -10.69
C SER A 158 -5.88 8.00 -9.20
N ILE A 159 -5.70 9.26 -8.80
CA ILE A 159 -5.72 9.67 -7.38
C ILE A 159 -7.07 9.34 -6.74
N ALA A 160 -8.18 9.68 -7.42
CA ALA A 160 -9.52 9.38 -6.92
C ALA A 160 -9.77 7.87 -6.82
N LEU A 161 -9.30 7.08 -7.80
CA LEU A 161 -9.38 5.63 -7.78
C LEU A 161 -8.54 5.02 -6.64
N THR A 162 -7.31 5.50 -6.45
CA THR A 162 -6.45 5.10 -5.34
C THR A 162 -7.12 5.42 -4.00
N ALA A 163 -7.70 6.61 -3.83
CA ALA A 163 -8.44 6.98 -2.61
C ALA A 163 -9.61 6.02 -2.35
N LEU A 164 -10.42 5.71 -3.37
CA LEU A 164 -11.54 4.78 -3.24
C LEU A 164 -11.09 3.38 -2.83
N LEU A 165 -10.05 2.84 -3.48
CA LEU A 165 -9.51 1.53 -3.15
C LEU A 165 -8.97 1.49 -1.71
N LEU A 166 -8.24 2.52 -1.28
CA LEU A 166 -7.71 2.59 0.08
C LEU A 166 -8.80 2.73 1.13
N LEU A 167 -9.90 3.43 0.84
CA LEU A 167 -11.03 3.50 1.76
C LEU A 167 -11.71 2.14 1.92
N ILE A 168 -11.84 1.37 0.82
CA ILE A 168 -12.34 -0.01 0.87
C ILE A 168 -11.39 -0.90 1.69
N ALA A 169 -10.08 -0.83 1.43
CA ALA A 169 -9.07 -1.57 2.18
C ALA A 169 -9.13 -1.25 3.68
N ALA A 170 -9.15 0.04 4.04
CA ALA A 170 -9.24 0.50 5.43
C ALA A 170 -10.52 0.01 6.14
N THR A 171 -11.64 -0.05 5.41
CA THR A 171 -12.90 -0.57 5.96
C THR A 171 -12.79 -2.07 6.29
N ILE A 172 -12.20 -2.85 5.38
CA ILE A 172 -11.99 -4.29 5.58
C ILE A 172 -10.98 -4.53 6.71
N GLU A 173 -9.87 -3.81 6.71
CA GLU A 173 -8.83 -3.91 7.74
C GLU A 173 -9.38 -3.60 9.13
N TYR A 174 -10.10 -2.49 9.29
CA TYR A 174 -10.74 -2.14 10.56
C TYR A 174 -11.74 -3.20 11.03
N ALA A 175 -12.55 -3.73 10.12
CA ALA A 175 -13.49 -4.81 10.44
C ALA A 175 -12.78 -6.08 10.91
N LEU A 176 -11.63 -6.42 10.32
CA LEU A 176 -10.81 -7.56 10.72
C LEU A 176 -10.17 -7.35 12.10
N ILE A 177 -9.66 -6.14 12.38
CA ILE A 177 -9.10 -5.79 13.70
C ILE A 177 -10.16 -6.00 14.79
N ILE A 178 -11.36 -5.41 14.63
CA ILE A 178 -12.46 -5.59 15.58
C ILE A 178 -12.86 -7.05 15.72
N PHE A 179 -12.92 -7.79 14.60
CA PHE A 179 -13.30 -9.20 14.62
C PHE A 179 -12.30 -10.04 15.43
N ILE A 180 -11.00 -9.82 15.23
CA ILE A 180 -9.93 -10.49 15.97
C ILE A 180 -9.98 -10.12 17.44
N GLU A 181 -10.11 -8.83 17.77
CA GLU A 181 -10.19 -8.35 19.16
C GLU A 181 -11.37 -8.97 19.93
N LYS A 182 -12.52 -9.12 19.28
CA LYS A 182 -13.70 -9.77 19.88
C LYS A 182 -13.53 -11.27 20.09
N MET A 183 -12.79 -11.94 19.20
CA MET A 183 -12.54 -13.39 19.29
C MET A 183 -11.46 -13.77 20.30
N LEU A 184 -10.64 -12.82 20.75
CA LEU A 184 -9.63 -13.07 21.77
C LEU A 184 -10.25 -13.21 23.17
N PRO A 185 -9.82 -14.21 23.97
CA PRO A 185 -10.21 -14.33 25.38
C PRO A 185 -9.89 -13.05 26.16
N GLU A 186 -10.67 -12.71 27.20
CA GLU A 186 -10.42 -11.47 27.97
C GLU A 186 -9.00 -11.40 28.55
N SER A 187 -8.40 -12.54 28.90
CA SER A 187 -7.00 -12.62 29.36
C SER A 187 -5.97 -12.19 28.30
N MET A 188 -6.32 -12.23 27.01
CA MET A 188 -5.50 -11.72 25.91
C MET A 188 -5.88 -10.29 25.49
N ARG A 189 -7.08 -9.82 25.83
CA ARG A 189 -7.48 -8.42 25.60
C ARG A 189 -6.67 -7.45 26.46
N GLU A 190 -6.34 -7.82 27.70
CA GLU A 190 -5.44 -7.01 28.55
C GLU A 190 -4.06 -6.84 27.91
N ILE A 191 -3.53 -7.88 27.27
CA ILE A 191 -2.24 -7.84 26.58
C ILE A 191 -2.30 -6.94 25.34
N ILE A 192 -3.41 -6.98 24.59
CA ILE A 192 -3.62 -6.08 23.45
C ILE A 192 -3.87 -4.63 23.88
N SER A 193 -4.58 -4.38 24.98
CA SER A 193 -4.74 -3.02 25.54
C SER A 193 -3.47 -2.45 26.18
N GLN A 194 -2.41 -3.26 26.32
CA GLN A 194 -1.06 -2.80 26.66
C GLN A 194 -0.19 -2.62 25.40
N LEU A 195 -0.68 -3.05 24.24
CA LEU A 195 -0.03 -2.97 22.92
C LEU A 195 -0.67 -1.91 22.00
N ILE A 196 -1.91 -1.48 22.31
CA ILE A 196 -2.69 -0.39 21.72
C ILE A 196 -2.93 0.63 22.83
#